data_AF-A0A2G6CAB3-F1
#
_entry.id   AF-A0A2G6CAB3-F1
#
_cell.length_a   1.000
_cell.length_b   1.000
_cell.length_c   1.000
_cell.angle_alpha   90.00
_cell.angle_beta   90.00
_cell.angle_gamma   90.00
#
_symmetry.space_group_name_H-M   'P 1'
#
loop_
_entity.id
_entity.type
_entity.pdbx_description
1 polymer ?
#
loop_
_entity_poly.entity_id
_entity_poly.type
_entity_poly.pdbx_seq_one_letter_code
_entity_poly.pdbx_strand_id
1 'polypeptide(L)'
;MPENKQAPIGFLLPESRINRGNDRNQPTHHALPRVLGGQSSRAAEAAHDIFISERAIAVEAVYDLSGADRDGSGNRTLKSKPIEKNQILVLEATDGTTLIVRADKLKQDLERLYPDNSLNEKGQVDLRVLSDQEAAARGLGNWIWSRLSVLDLSPDGIVESAKDKALALLKDKLGEACEDMIDAGASWAGAKALMWTIESRLVGEPGLYHWRDKHIRISDFADVEDESLQRAAENNEPILIFIHGTASSTISSFGDLQTGDDEGNWDNLTRGFAGRVYGYEYRSFSRSPLENALALAKSLPKGSRLSLITHS
;
A
#
# COMPACT_ATOMS: atom_id res chain seq x y z
N MET A 1 18.64 -14.44 -15.69
CA MET A 1 19.67 -14.53 -14.63
C MET A 1 19.22 -15.61 -13.68
N PRO A 2 19.98 -16.69 -13.45
CA PRO A 2 19.61 -17.67 -12.43
C PRO A 2 19.61 -16.94 -11.08
N GLU A 3 18.50 -17.00 -10.34
CA GLU A 3 18.44 -16.52 -8.96
C GLU A 3 19.60 -17.19 -8.20
N ASN A 4 20.56 -16.37 -7.78
CA ASN A 4 21.62 -16.82 -6.91
C ASN A 4 20.93 -17.20 -5.59
N LYS A 5 20.56 -18.48 -5.42
CA LYS A 5 19.91 -18.99 -4.20
C LYS A 5 20.87 -18.77 -3.04
N GLN A 6 20.74 -17.62 -2.39
CA GLN A 6 21.51 -17.27 -1.22
C GLN A 6 21.07 -18.18 -0.09
N ALA A 7 22.03 -18.64 0.72
CA ALA A 7 21.75 -19.58 1.80
C ALA A 7 20.65 -19.05 2.75
N PRO A 8 19.72 -19.91 3.19
CA PRO A 8 18.66 -19.52 4.11
C PRO A 8 19.23 -19.12 5.48
N ILE A 9 18.46 -18.33 6.22
CA ILE A 9 18.79 -17.87 7.57
C ILE A 9 18.22 -18.86 8.57
N GLY A 10 19.04 -19.29 9.55
CA GLY A 10 18.56 -20.10 10.66
C GLY A 10 17.90 -19.23 11.73
N PHE A 11 16.63 -19.49 12.04
CA PHE A 11 15.93 -18.88 13.17
C PHE A 11 15.71 -19.93 14.27
N LEU A 12 16.03 -19.58 15.52
CA LEU A 12 15.75 -20.42 16.69
C LEU A 12 14.28 -20.33 17.04
N LEU A 13 13.51 -21.36 16.67
CA LEU A 13 12.06 -21.37 16.83
C LEU A 13 11.58 -22.61 17.59
N PRO A 14 10.42 -22.53 18.27
CA PRO A 14 9.78 -23.69 18.88
C PRO A 14 9.45 -24.80 17.87
N GLU A 15 9.42 -26.05 18.32
CA GLU A 15 9.04 -27.17 17.47
C GLU A 15 7.56 -27.19 17.06
N SER A 16 6.67 -26.66 17.91
CA SER A 16 5.24 -26.67 17.70
C SER A 16 4.84 -25.74 16.54
N ARG A 17 4.49 -26.34 15.40
CA ARG A 17 3.79 -25.66 14.31
C ARG A 17 2.29 -25.64 14.61
N ILE A 18 1.64 -24.51 14.36
CA ILE A 18 0.17 -24.43 14.43
C ILE A 18 -0.40 -25.06 13.14
N ASN A 19 -0.64 -26.37 13.19
CA ASN A 19 -1.42 -27.09 12.17
C ASN A 19 -2.90 -27.05 12.57
N ARG A 20 -3.62 -25.96 12.27
CA ARG A 20 -5.09 -26.01 12.21
C ARG A 20 -5.52 -26.17 10.75
N GLY A 21 -5.40 -27.40 10.25
CA GLY A 21 -6.15 -27.88 9.10
C GLY A 21 -7.01 -29.06 9.57
N ASN A 22 -8.19 -28.76 10.10
CA ASN A 22 -9.13 -29.79 10.52
C ASN A 22 -10.09 -30.07 9.35
N ASP A 23 -9.55 -30.57 8.24
CA ASP A 23 -10.35 -31.29 7.25
C ASP A 23 -9.45 -32.21 6.42
N ARG A 24 -9.72 -33.52 6.46
CA ARG A 24 -8.88 -34.57 5.86
C ARG A 24 -8.92 -34.60 4.32
N ASN A 25 -9.51 -33.59 3.67
CA ASN A 25 -9.74 -33.62 2.22
C ASN A 25 -9.58 -32.26 1.50
N GLN A 26 -8.87 -31.29 2.08
CA GLN A 26 -8.51 -30.03 1.41
C GLN A 26 -7.00 -29.75 1.54
N PRO A 27 -6.34 -29.15 0.53
CA PRO A 27 -4.96 -28.73 0.67
C PRO A 27 -4.84 -27.80 1.90
N THR A 28 -3.83 -28.05 2.73
CA THR A 28 -3.63 -27.36 4.01
C THR A 28 -3.28 -25.89 3.79
N HIS A 29 -4.29 -25.03 3.60
CA HIS A 29 -4.09 -23.59 3.63
C HIS A 29 -4.01 -23.14 5.09
N HIS A 30 -2.81 -22.80 5.56
CA HIS A 30 -2.66 -22.11 6.82
C HIS A 30 -3.37 -20.75 6.75
N ALA A 31 -4.17 -20.41 7.76
CA ALA A 31 -4.86 -19.12 7.79
C ALA A 31 -3.84 -17.96 7.80
N LEU A 32 -4.16 -16.93 7.02
CA LEU A 32 -3.39 -15.68 6.98
C LEU A 32 -3.29 -15.04 8.38
N PRO A 33 -2.20 -14.29 8.66
CA PRO A 33 -2.10 -13.46 9.88
C PRO A 33 -3.30 -12.54 10.03
N ARG A 34 -3.69 -12.17 11.25
CA ARG A 34 -4.95 -11.44 11.50
C ARG A 34 -5.08 -10.13 10.73
N VAL A 35 -3.97 -9.41 10.55
CA VAL A 35 -3.94 -8.14 9.82
C VAL A 35 -4.11 -8.30 8.30
N LEU A 36 -3.85 -9.49 7.75
CA LEU A 36 -3.93 -9.79 6.31
C LEU A 36 -5.16 -10.64 5.96
N GLY A 37 -5.59 -11.52 6.86
CA GLY A 37 -6.73 -12.40 6.68
C GLY A 37 -8.01 -11.74 7.16
N GLY A 38 -8.37 -10.61 6.54
CA GLY A 38 -9.43 -9.68 6.91
C GLY A 38 -10.49 -10.27 7.85
N GLN A 39 -10.75 -9.58 8.97
CA GLN A 39 -11.92 -9.90 9.78
C GLN A 39 -13.17 -9.70 8.91
N SER A 40 -13.62 -10.75 8.24
CA SER A 40 -14.98 -10.88 7.75
C SER A 40 -15.88 -11.02 8.99
N SER A 41 -16.06 -9.92 9.72
CA SER A 41 -17.32 -9.69 10.40
C SER A 41 -18.39 -9.68 9.32
N ARG A 42 -19.26 -10.69 9.39
CA ARG A 42 -20.51 -10.83 8.66
C ARG A 42 -21.10 -9.47 8.24
N ALA A 43 -21.10 -9.20 6.93
CA ALA A 43 -21.92 -8.22 6.20
C ALA A 43 -21.10 -7.40 5.18
N ALA A 44 -20.54 -8.08 4.18
CA ALA A 44 -20.43 -7.56 2.83
C ALA A 44 -20.26 -8.77 1.92
N GLU A 45 -21.06 -8.85 0.86
CA GLU A 45 -20.80 -9.78 -0.25
C GLU A 45 -19.32 -9.74 -0.64
N ALA A 46 -18.80 -10.88 -1.08
CA ALA A 46 -17.42 -11.10 -1.50
C ALA A 46 -16.95 -10.05 -2.53
N ALA A 47 -16.55 -8.87 -2.06
CA ALA A 47 -15.79 -7.91 -2.82
C ALA A 47 -14.37 -8.49 -2.88
N HIS A 48 -14.02 -9.04 -4.04
CA HIS A 48 -12.65 -9.43 -4.35
C HIS A 48 -11.73 -8.25 -4.02
N ASP A 49 -10.76 -8.45 -3.13
CA ASP A 49 -9.77 -7.42 -2.83
C ASP A 49 -8.99 -7.11 -4.11
N ILE A 50 -9.18 -5.90 -4.65
CA ILE A 50 -8.57 -5.46 -5.91
C ILE A 50 -7.03 -5.33 -5.82
N PHE A 51 -6.47 -5.39 -4.61
CA PHE A 51 -5.05 -5.29 -4.33
C PHE A 51 -4.43 -6.61 -3.86
N ILE A 52 -5.20 -7.47 -3.20
CA ILE A 52 -4.71 -8.76 -2.71
C ILE A 52 -5.41 -9.88 -3.47
N SER A 53 -4.74 -10.44 -4.48
CA SER A 53 -5.18 -11.74 -4.99
C SER A 53 -4.98 -12.79 -3.90
N GLU A 54 -6.00 -13.57 -3.57
CA GLU A 54 -5.92 -14.65 -2.55
C GLU A 54 -4.82 -15.69 -2.84
N ARG A 55 -4.24 -15.66 -4.06
CA ARG A 55 -3.15 -16.54 -4.52
C ARG A 55 -1.76 -15.92 -4.42
N ALA A 56 -1.62 -14.63 -4.09
CA ALA A 56 -0.32 -13.97 -4.02
C ALA A 56 0.44 -14.26 -2.73
N ILE A 57 -0.26 -14.59 -1.64
CA ILE A 57 0.34 -14.81 -0.32
C ILE A 57 0.19 -16.27 0.09
N ALA A 58 1.30 -17.01 0.10
CA ALA A 58 1.36 -18.36 0.64
C ALA A 58 1.86 -18.32 2.10
N VAL A 59 1.15 -18.97 3.01
CA VAL A 59 1.59 -19.13 4.41
C VAL A 59 2.35 -20.45 4.53
N GLU A 60 3.68 -20.39 4.50
CA GLU A 60 4.57 -21.55 4.49
C GLU A 60 4.70 -22.22 5.85
N ALA A 61 4.71 -21.42 6.92
CA ALA A 61 4.81 -21.93 8.27
C ALA A 61 4.18 -20.99 9.29
N VAL A 62 3.70 -21.55 10.39
CA VAL A 62 3.23 -20.81 11.55
C VAL A 62 3.82 -21.44 12.81
N TYR A 63 4.46 -20.61 13.62
CA TYR A 63 5.03 -20.99 14.91
C TYR A 63 4.25 -20.32 16.04
N ASP A 64 3.89 -21.11 17.04
CA ASP A 64 3.34 -20.61 18.29
C ASP A 64 4.47 -20.11 19.18
N LEU A 65 4.48 -18.81 19.39
CA LEU A 65 5.44 -18.14 20.25
C LEU A 65 4.91 -17.98 21.68
N SER A 66 3.60 -18.12 21.91
CA SER A 66 3.01 -17.91 23.24
C SER A 66 3.65 -18.83 24.29
N GLY A 67 4.02 -18.24 25.43
CA GLY A 67 4.57 -18.99 26.56
C GLY A 67 6.07 -19.31 26.49
N ALA A 68 6.88 -18.61 25.69
CA ALA A 68 8.35 -18.74 25.75
C ALA A 68 8.94 -18.55 27.17
N ASP A 69 8.23 -17.85 28.07
CA ASP A 69 8.62 -17.58 29.46
C ASP A 69 7.66 -18.14 30.55
N ARG A 70 6.56 -18.82 30.20
CA ARG A 70 5.50 -19.13 31.20
C ARG A 70 5.76 -20.34 32.09
N ASP A 71 6.67 -21.24 31.72
CA ASP A 71 7.13 -22.30 32.59
C ASP A 71 8.52 -21.94 33.12
N GLY A 72 8.64 -21.73 34.43
CA GLY A 72 9.91 -21.54 35.14
C GLY A 72 10.93 -22.69 34.99
N SER A 73 10.66 -23.67 34.12
CA SER A 73 11.64 -24.54 33.50
C SER A 73 11.92 -24.06 32.08
N GLY A 74 12.98 -23.27 31.90
CA GLY A 74 13.42 -22.72 30.62
C GLY A 74 13.92 -23.76 29.61
N ASN A 75 13.07 -24.69 29.18
CA ASN A 75 13.44 -25.75 28.25
C ASN A 75 12.34 -26.07 27.24
N ARG A 76 11.78 -25.05 26.58
CA ARG A 76 11.21 -25.26 25.25
C ARG A 76 12.38 -25.40 24.29
N THR A 77 12.62 -26.61 23.78
CA THR A 77 13.74 -26.87 22.86
C THR A 77 13.56 -26.03 21.60
N LEU A 78 14.34 -24.96 21.48
CA LEU A 78 14.44 -24.18 20.25
C LEU A 78 15.30 -24.97 19.26
N LYS A 79 14.80 -25.13 18.04
CA LYS A 79 15.55 -25.71 16.94
C LYS A 79 15.74 -24.65 15.86
N SER A 80 16.91 -24.67 15.24
CA SER A 80 17.15 -23.87 14.05
C SER A 80 16.21 -24.31 12.93
N LYS A 81 15.44 -23.36 12.40
CA LYS A 81 14.59 -23.51 11.24
C LYS A 81 15.15 -22.65 10.11
N PRO A 82 15.43 -23.22 8.93
CA PRO A 82 15.83 -22.42 7.78
C PRO A 82 14.64 -21.61 7.28
N ILE A 83 14.86 -20.31 7.04
CA ILE A 83 13.92 -19.39 6.43
C ILE A 83 14.65 -18.70 5.28
N GLU A 84 14.04 -18.66 4.10
CA GLU A 84 14.63 -17.99 2.93
C GLU A 84 14.71 -16.48 3.16
N LYS A 85 15.77 -15.85 2.64
CA LYS A 85 16.07 -14.44 2.94
C LYS A 85 14.96 -13.46 2.54
N ASN A 86 14.28 -13.75 1.44
CA ASN A 86 13.21 -12.94 0.85
C ASN A 86 11.83 -13.22 1.46
N GLN A 87 11.67 -14.27 2.27
CA GLN A 87 10.41 -14.56 2.93
C GLN A 87 10.04 -13.45 3.91
N ILE A 88 8.73 -13.22 4.02
CA ILE A 88 8.17 -12.22 4.93
C ILE A 88 7.82 -12.91 6.26
N LEU A 89 8.32 -12.33 7.34
CA LEU A 89 8.01 -12.71 8.71
C LEU A 89 6.92 -11.79 9.24
N VAL A 90 5.85 -12.38 9.78
CA VAL A 90 4.79 -11.67 10.48
C VAL A 90 4.77 -12.10 11.93
N LEU A 91 5.24 -11.22 12.81
CA LEU A 91 5.25 -11.39 14.26
C LEU A 91 4.02 -10.70 14.84
N GLU A 92 3.17 -11.45 15.52
CA GLU A 92 1.94 -10.95 16.15
C GLU A 92 2.09 -10.96 17.67
N ALA A 93 2.02 -9.80 18.29
CA ALA A 93 2.02 -9.64 19.74
C ALA A 93 0.63 -9.88 20.35
N THR A 94 0.60 -10.16 21.64
CA THR A 94 -0.60 -10.44 22.43
C THR A 94 -1.51 -9.22 22.60
N ASP A 95 -0.95 -8.01 22.47
CA ASP A 95 -1.67 -6.73 22.49
C ASP A 95 -2.26 -6.34 21.12
N GLY A 96 -2.01 -7.14 20.07
CA GLY A 96 -2.44 -6.87 18.71
C GLY A 96 -1.40 -6.17 17.82
N THR A 97 -0.26 -5.74 18.37
CA THR A 97 0.84 -5.17 17.59
C THR A 97 1.37 -6.21 16.59
N THR A 98 1.59 -5.80 15.34
CA THR A 98 2.09 -6.68 14.28
C THR A 98 3.34 -6.10 13.64
N LEU A 99 4.42 -6.88 13.57
CA LEU A 99 5.63 -6.55 12.82
C LEU A 99 5.67 -7.41 11.54
N ILE A 100 5.76 -6.75 10.38
CA ILE A 100 5.91 -7.38 9.08
C ILE A 100 7.27 -6.98 8.51
N VAL A 101 8.15 -7.95 8.26
CA VAL A 101 9.54 -7.68 7.87
C VAL A 101 10.11 -8.84 7.07
N ARG A 102 11.02 -8.57 6.12
CA ARG A 102 11.78 -9.63 5.46
C ARG A 102 12.74 -10.33 6.43
N ALA A 103 12.95 -11.63 6.24
CA ALA A 103 13.82 -12.43 7.09
C ALA A 103 15.27 -11.87 7.17
N ASP A 104 15.85 -11.48 6.04
CA ASP A 104 17.19 -10.89 6.02
C ASP A 104 17.27 -9.51 6.67
N LYS A 105 16.25 -8.68 6.46
CA LYS A 105 16.18 -7.36 7.06
C LYS A 105 16.03 -7.44 8.57
N LEU A 106 15.20 -8.35 9.07
CA LEU A 106 15.07 -8.59 10.51
C LEU A 106 16.40 -9.01 11.13
N LYS A 107 17.12 -9.95 10.52
CA LYS A 107 18.46 -10.36 10.98
C LYS A 107 19.41 -9.16 11.06
N GLN A 108 19.48 -8.37 9.99
CA GLN A 108 20.34 -7.18 9.94
C GLN A 108 19.97 -6.15 11.03
N ASP A 109 18.68 -5.90 11.23
CA ASP A 109 18.23 -4.94 12.23
C ASP A 109 18.45 -5.44 13.66
N LEU A 110 18.27 -6.74 13.92
CA LEU A 110 18.59 -7.34 15.21
C LEU A 110 20.09 -7.32 15.51
N GLU A 111 20.94 -7.64 14.53
CA GLU A 111 22.41 -7.52 14.67
C GLU A 111 22.84 -6.09 14.98
N ARG A 112 22.19 -5.11 14.36
CA ARG A 112 22.49 -3.68 14.57
C ARG A 112 22.00 -3.16 15.92
N LEU A 113 20.81 -3.58 16.37
CA LEU A 113 20.19 -3.11 17.60
C LEU A 113 20.64 -3.88 18.84
N TYR A 114 20.99 -5.16 18.68
CA TYR A 114 21.36 -6.08 19.76
C TYR A 114 22.58 -6.94 19.36
N PRO A 115 23.76 -6.32 19.21
CA PRO A 115 24.94 -6.99 18.65
C PRO A 115 25.40 -8.22 19.46
N ASP A 116 25.21 -8.21 20.78
CA ASP A 116 25.74 -9.25 21.66
C ASP A 116 24.80 -10.46 21.81
N ASN A 117 23.50 -10.29 21.55
CA ASN A 117 22.47 -11.25 21.96
C ASN A 117 21.48 -11.67 20.84
N SER A 118 21.58 -11.08 19.65
CA SER A 118 20.66 -11.36 18.53
C SER A 118 20.97 -12.67 17.79
N LEU A 119 22.20 -13.17 17.90
CA LEU A 119 22.67 -14.39 17.27
C LEU A 119 23.25 -15.36 18.29
N ASN A 120 23.07 -16.66 18.08
CA ASN A 120 23.83 -17.66 18.82
C ASN A 120 25.25 -17.86 18.23
N GLU A 121 26.05 -18.71 18.88
CA GLU A 121 27.41 -19.07 18.44
C GLU A 121 27.48 -19.64 17.00
N LYS A 122 26.36 -20.14 16.46
CA LYS A 122 26.23 -20.67 15.10
C LYS A 122 25.69 -19.63 14.09
N GLY A 123 25.56 -18.37 14.49
CA GLY A 123 25.05 -17.28 13.66
C GLY A 123 23.54 -17.34 13.38
N GLN A 124 22.79 -18.07 14.21
CA GLN A 124 21.33 -18.25 14.07
C GLN A 124 20.59 -17.20 14.89
N VAL A 125 19.52 -16.64 14.32
CA VAL A 125 18.74 -15.56 14.93
C VAL A 125 17.98 -16.08 16.14
N ASP A 126 18.13 -15.40 17.27
CA ASP A 126 17.40 -15.65 18.51
C ASP A 126 16.39 -14.53 18.79
N LEU A 127 15.11 -14.83 18.57
CA LEU A 127 14.03 -13.85 18.77
C LEU A 127 13.76 -13.53 20.24
N ARG A 128 14.35 -14.28 21.19
CA ARG A 128 14.25 -13.96 22.62
C ARG A 128 14.83 -12.59 22.96
N VAL A 129 15.72 -12.06 22.13
CA VAL A 129 16.23 -10.69 22.27
C VAL A 129 15.13 -9.62 22.23
N LEU A 130 13.99 -9.94 21.62
CA LEU A 130 12.80 -9.06 21.56
C LEU A 130 11.92 -9.13 22.82
N SER A 131 12.33 -9.86 23.86
CA SER A 131 11.71 -9.78 25.18
C SER A 131 12.11 -8.47 25.89
N ASP A 132 11.20 -7.86 26.64
CA ASP A 132 11.51 -6.69 27.47
C ASP A 132 12.48 -7.07 28.61
N GLN A 133 13.75 -6.74 28.43
CA GLN A 133 14.81 -7.04 29.40
C GLN A 133 14.70 -6.19 30.69
N GLU A 134 14.10 -4.99 30.62
CA GLU A 134 13.90 -4.14 31.80
C GLU A 134 12.73 -4.62 32.66
N ALA A 135 11.65 -5.13 32.03
CA ALA A 135 10.54 -5.78 32.74
C ALA A 135 10.99 -7.11 33.39
N ALA A 136 11.85 -7.87 32.72
CA ALA A 136 12.46 -9.09 33.26
C ALA A 136 13.29 -8.82 34.52
N ALA A 137 14.07 -7.72 34.53
CA ALA A 137 14.83 -7.28 35.71
C ALA A 137 13.94 -6.87 36.91
N ARG A 138 12.67 -6.55 36.67
CA ARG A 138 11.66 -6.21 37.69
C ARG A 138 10.76 -7.39 38.09
N GLY A 139 11.06 -8.61 37.61
CA GLY A 139 10.31 -9.82 37.95
C GLY A 139 8.96 -9.97 37.23
N LEU A 140 8.70 -9.13 36.22
CA LEU A 140 7.53 -9.23 35.34
C LEU A 140 8.00 -9.84 34.03
N GLY A 141 7.96 -11.18 33.92
CA GLY A 141 8.22 -11.84 32.64
C GLY A 141 7.16 -11.40 31.63
N ASN A 142 7.57 -10.79 30.52
CA ASN A 142 6.60 -10.24 29.58
C ASN A 142 7.01 -10.46 28.13
N TRP A 143 7.23 -11.72 27.78
CA TRP A 143 7.19 -12.15 26.39
C TRP A 143 5.83 -11.82 25.78
N ILE A 144 5.79 -10.78 24.93
CA ILE A 144 4.55 -10.28 24.31
C ILE A 144 4.21 -10.98 23.00
N TRP A 145 5.15 -11.67 22.34
CA TRP A 145 4.93 -12.26 21.02
C TRP A 145 4.13 -13.56 21.10
N SER A 146 3.00 -13.62 20.41
CA SER A 146 2.13 -14.80 20.45
C SER A 146 2.36 -15.75 19.28
N ARG A 147 2.75 -15.22 18.12
CA ARG A 147 2.80 -15.99 16.88
C ARG A 147 3.81 -15.42 15.89
N LEU A 148 4.46 -16.31 15.15
CA LEU A 148 5.26 -15.99 13.97
C LEU A 148 4.72 -16.73 12.76
N SER A 149 4.33 -16.01 11.72
CA SER A 149 3.99 -16.58 10.41
C SER A 149 5.11 -16.31 9.41
N VAL A 150 5.47 -17.31 8.61
CA VAL A 150 6.39 -17.17 7.48
C VAL A 150 5.56 -17.19 6.22
N LEU A 151 5.64 -16.10 5.47
CA LEU A 151 4.91 -15.91 4.23
C LEU A 151 5.88 -15.95 3.05
N ASP A 152 5.44 -16.58 1.97
CA ASP A 152 6.04 -16.44 0.67
C ASP A 152 5.12 -15.61 -0.24
N LEU A 153 5.72 -14.74 -1.02
CA LEU A 153 5.01 -13.86 -1.94
C LEU A 153 5.27 -14.32 -3.36
N SER A 154 4.22 -14.80 -4.02
CA SER A 154 4.29 -15.08 -5.45
C SER A 154 4.16 -13.76 -6.23
N PRO A 155 4.95 -13.58 -7.31
CA PRO A 155 4.72 -12.47 -8.23
C PRO A 155 3.26 -12.49 -8.70
N ASP A 156 2.62 -11.34 -8.65
CA ASP A 156 1.24 -11.16 -9.09
C ASP A 156 1.16 -10.16 -10.24
N GLY A 157 -0.05 -9.91 -10.74
CA GLY A 157 -0.28 -8.93 -11.80
C GLY A 157 0.12 -7.50 -11.42
N ILE A 158 0.19 -7.16 -10.12
CA ILE A 158 0.68 -5.83 -9.66
C ILE A 158 2.17 -5.75 -9.94
N VAL A 159 2.93 -6.73 -9.45
CA VAL A 159 4.39 -6.72 -9.54
C VAL A 159 4.84 -6.68 -11.01
N GLU A 160 4.21 -7.45 -11.88
CA GLU A 160 4.56 -7.45 -13.30
C GLU A 160 4.19 -6.13 -13.99
N SER A 161 3.00 -5.59 -13.75
CA SER A 161 2.60 -4.28 -14.31
C SER A 161 3.50 -3.13 -13.82
N ALA A 162 3.92 -3.18 -12.55
CA ALA A 162 4.84 -2.21 -11.98
C ALA A 162 6.24 -2.34 -12.59
N LYS A 163 6.75 -3.55 -12.85
CA LYS A 163 8.02 -3.74 -13.56
C LYS A 163 7.97 -3.17 -14.97
N ASP A 164 6.93 -3.49 -15.72
CA ASP A 164 6.75 -2.97 -17.09
C ASP A 164 6.70 -1.44 -17.11
N LYS A 165 5.94 -0.85 -16.18
CA LYS A 165 5.85 0.61 -16.05
C LYS A 165 7.18 1.24 -15.62
N ALA A 166 7.91 0.62 -14.69
CA ALA A 166 9.22 1.11 -14.26
C ALA A 166 10.22 1.10 -15.41
N LEU A 167 10.25 0.02 -16.21
CA LEU A 167 11.09 -0.08 -17.40
C LEU A 167 10.75 1.01 -18.42
N ALA A 168 9.47 1.30 -18.63
CA ALA A 168 9.05 2.40 -19.52
C ALA A 168 9.52 3.78 -19.01
N LEU A 169 9.36 4.06 -17.71
CA LEU A 169 9.81 5.32 -17.10
C LEU A 169 11.33 5.50 -17.15
N LEU A 170 12.08 4.41 -16.96
CA LEU A 170 13.54 4.43 -17.07
C LEU A 170 13.98 4.75 -18.50
N LYS A 171 13.36 4.12 -19.51
CA LYS A 171 13.65 4.38 -20.92
C LYS A 171 13.40 5.84 -21.31
N ASP A 172 12.30 6.41 -20.84
CA ASP A 172 11.94 7.82 -21.10
C ASP A 172 12.95 8.79 -20.47
N LYS A 173 13.43 8.47 -19.26
CA LYS A 173 14.31 9.35 -18.48
C LYS A 173 15.81 9.24 -18.85
N LEU A 174 16.28 8.06 -19.27
CA LEU A 174 17.72 7.77 -19.51
C LEU A 174 18.19 8.06 -20.95
N GLY A 175 17.48 8.91 -21.70
CA GLY A 175 17.78 9.23 -23.10
C GLY A 175 19.22 9.65 -23.44
N GLU A 176 20.06 10.00 -22.46
CA GLU A 176 21.53 10.09 -22.52
C GLU A 176 22.08 9.78 -21.10
N ALA A 177 23.05 8.86 -20.98
CA ALA A 177 23.41 8.24 -19.70
C ALA A 177 24.37 9.07 -18.83
N CYS A 178 24.09 9.08 -17.52
CA CYS A 178 25.05 9.40 -16.46
C CYS A 178 24.98 8.24 -15.45
N GLU A 179 26.12 7.60 -15.13
CA GLU A 179 26.17 6.39 -14.29
C GLU A 179 25.50 6.59 -12.92
N ASP A 180 25.60 7.79 -12.35
CA ASP A 180 24.98 8.17 -11.07
C ASP A 180 23.44 8.20 -11.10
N MET A 181 22.81 8.28 -12.28
CA MET A 181 21.35 8.28 -12.44
C MET A 181 20.74 6.87 -12.48
N ILE A 182 21.55 5.81 -12.54
CA ILE A 182 21.04 4.44 -12.72
C ILE A 182 20.35 3.95 -11.44
N ASP A 183 21.01 4.04 -10.28
CA ASP A 183 20.48 3.52 -9.01
C ASP A 183 19.33 4.40 -8.46
N ALA A 184 19.51 5.72 -8.53
CA ALA A 184 18.46 6.67 -8.16
C ALA A 184 17.27 6.61 -9.13
N GLY A 185 17.55 6.41 -10.42
CA GLY A 185 16.53 6.21 -11.46
C GLY A 185 15.73 4.94 -11.23
N ALA A 186 16.40 3.82 -10.91
CA ALA A 186 15.75 2.54 -10.64
C ALA A 186 14.83 2.60 -9.41
N SER A 187 15.30 3.22 -8.31
CA SER A 187 14.51 3.38 -7.08
C SER A 187 13.30 4.30 -7.28
N TRP A 188 13.49 5.45 -7.94
CA TRP A 188 12.42 6.37 -8.29
C TRP A 188 11.38 5.74 -9.23
N ALA A 189 11.84 5.07 -10.29
CA ALA A 189 10.98 4.46 -11.29
C ALA A 189 10.17 3.30 -10.69
N GLY A 190 10.80 2.47 -9.84
CA GLY A 190 10.13 1.39 -9.13
C GLY A 190 9.01 1.90 -8.21
N ALA A 191 9.30 2.91 -7.38
CA ALA A 191 8.30 3.51 -6.50
C ALA A 191 7.15 4.15 -7.30
N LYS A 192 7.45 4.95 -8.32
CA LYS A 192 6.45 5.62 -9.16
C LYS A 192 5.57 4.62 -9.92
N ALA A 193 6.18 3.54 -10.42
CA ALA A 193 5.46 2.49 -11.13
C ALA A 193 4.58 1.63 -10.23
N LEU A 194 5.02 1.35 -9.00
CA LEU A 194 4.21 0.66 -8.01
C LEU A 194 2.98 1.49 -7.65
N MET A 195 3.18 2.77 -7.32
CA MET A 195 2.07 3.69 -7.03
C MET A 195 1.13 3.84 -8.23
N TRP A 196 1.68 3.93 -9.45
CA TRP A 196 0.88 3.98 -10.67
C TRP A 196 0.01 2.74 -10.82
N THR A 197 0.56 1.55 -10.57
CA THR A 197 -0.18 0.29 -10.69
C THR A 197 -1.30 0.20 -9.66
N ILE A 198 -1.04 0.63 -8.43
CA ILE A 198 -2.04 0.70 -7.36
C ILE A 198 -3.15 1.68 -7.77
N GLU A 199 -2.80 2.91 -8.13
CA GLU A 199 -3.80 3.92 -8.46
C GLU A 199 -4.57 3.60 -9.75
N SER A 200 -3.98 2.90 -10.72
CA SER A 200 -4.67 2.48 -11.95
C SER A 200 -5.76 1.43 -11.71
N ARG A 201 -5.83 0.84 -10.52
CA ARG A 201 -6.94 -0.04 -10.11
C ARG A 201 -8.04 0.69 -9.36
N LEU A 202 -7.80 1.94 -8.96
CA LEU A 202 -8.82 2.78 -8.35
C LEU A 202 -9.82 3.25 -9.41
N VAL A 203 -11.07 3.44 -8.98
CA VAL A 203 -12.14 3.94 -9.85
C VAL A 203 -11.82 5.38 -10.28
N GLY A 204 -12.02 5.66 -11.56
CA GLY A 204 -11.83 6.99 -12.14
C GLY A 204 -10.49 7.15 -12.85
N GLU A 205 -10.55 7.60 -14.10
CA GLU A 205 -9.36 8.01 -14.84
C GLU A 205 -9.00 9.46 -14.50
N PRO A 206 -7.71 9.83 -14.45
CA PRO A 206 -7.32 11.21 -14.22
C PRO A 206 -7.81 12.09 -15.36
N GLY A 207 -8.37 13.24 -15.03
CA GLY A 207 -8.97 14.09 -16.04
C GLY A 207 -9.83 15.20 -15.45
N LEU A 208 -10.26 16.08 -16.33
CA LEU A 208 -11.28 17.06 -16.03
C LEU A 208 -12.64 16.47 -16.39
N TYR A 209 -13.61 16.56 -15.49
CA TYR A 209 -14.95 16.02 -15.69
C TYR A 209 -15.99 17.09 -15.41
N HIS A 210 -17.00 17.20 -16.26
CA HIS A 210 -18.20 17.99 -15.99
C HIS A 210 -18.84 17.50 -14.70
N TRP A 211 -19.02 18.40 -13.73
CA TRP A 211 -19.64 18.06 -12.46
C TRP A 211 -21.00 18.73 -12.36
N ARG A 212 -22.01 18.04 -12.91
CA ARG A 212 -23.39 18.53 -13.01
C ARG A 212 -24.35 17.83 -12.04
N ASP A 213 -24.07 16.55 -11.76
CA ASP A 213 -24.90 15.70 -10.92
C ASP A 213 -24.13 15.24 -9.68
N LYS A 214 -24.83 14.55 -8.76
CA LYS A 214 -24.27 13.95 -7.53
C LYS A 214 -23.19 12.89 -7.75
N HIS A 215 -22.93 12.52 -9.01
CA HIS A 215 -21.93 11.53 -9.39
C HIS A 215 -21.18 12.04 -10.63
N ILE A 216 -19.89 11.72 -10.71
CA ILE A 216 -19.09 11.90 -11.92
C ILE A 216 -18.97 10.55 -12.62
N ARG A 217 -19.26 10.53 -13.92
CA ARG A 217 -19.17 9.36 -14.79
C ARG A 217 -18.04 9.56 -15.80
N ILE A 218 -17.57 8.45 -16.38
CA ILE A 218 -16.57 8.48 -17.45
C ILE A 218 -17.08 9.31 -18.65
N SER A 219 -18.38 9.28 -18.92
CA SER A 219 -19.02 10.08 -19.99
C SER A 219 -18.96 11.59 -19.75
N ASP A 220 -18.65 12.03 -18.53
CA ASP A 220 -18.56 13.44 -18.18
C ASP A 220 -17.16 14.02 -18.45
N PHE A 221 -16.24 13.20 -18.96
CA PHE A 221 -14.89 13.62 -19.29
C PHE A 221 -14.89 14.78 -20.28
N ALA A 222 -14.12 15.82 -19.97
CA ALA A 222 -13.92 17.01 -20.78
C ALA A 222 -12.43 17.13 -21.12
N ASP A 223 -12.11 17.08 -22.41
CA ASP A 223 -10.77 17.40 -22.89
C ASP A 223 -10.70 18.84 -23.38
N VAL A 224 -9.53 19.20 -23.92
CA VAL A 224 -9.29 20.54 -24.45
C VAL A 224 -10.23 20.91 -25.60
N GLU A 225 -10.83 19.96 -26.30
CA GLU A 225 -11.74 20.20 -27.43
C GLU A 225 -13.22 20.26 -27.00
N ASP A 226 -13.52 20.12 -25.71
CA ASP A 226 -14.88 20.23 -25.18
C ASP A 226 -15.52 21.57 -25.56
N GLU A 227 -16.71 21.50 -26.18
CA GLU A 227 -17.41 22.70 -26.70
C GLU A 227 -17.68 23.74 -25.61
N SER A 228 -17.97 23.30 -24.38
CA SER A 228 -18.26 24.22 -23.28
C SER A 228 -16.99 24.92 -22.79
N LEU A 229 -15.85 24.21 -22.76
CA LEU A 229 -14.56 24.81 -22.41
C LEU A 229 -14.09 25.78 -23.50
N GLN A 230 -14.22 25.40 -24.77
CA GLN A 230 -13.83 26.24 -25.92
C GLN A 230 -14.64 27.55 -25.95
N ARG A 231 -15.97 27.46 -25.87
CA ARG A 231 -16.83 28.67 -25.81
C ARG A 231 -16.51 29.53 -24.60
N ALA A 232 -16.21 28.92 -23.46
CA ALA A 232 -15.85 29.68 -22.26
C ALA A 232 -14.54 30.46 -22.45
N ALA A 233 -13.54 29.85 -23.08
CA ALA A 233 -12.28 30.52 -23.39
C ALA A 233 -12.45 31.64 -24.44
N GLU A 234 -13.20 31.37 -25.52
CA GLU A 234 -13.49 32.35 -26.60
C GLU A 234 -14.22 33.58 -26.07
N ASN A 235 -15.20 33.37 -25.19
CA ASN A 235 -16.05 34.43 -24.65
C ASN A 235 -15.54 34.99 -23.30
N ASN A 236 -14.37 34.54 -22.83
CA ASN A 236 -13.77 34.92 -21.54
C ASN A 236 -14.72 34.69 -20.34
N GLU A 237 -15.50 33.62 -20.40
CA GLU A 237 -16.44 33.21 -19.36
C GLU A 237 -15.72 32.44 -18.26
N PRO A 238 -16.15 32.60 -16.99
CA PRO A 238 -15.49 31.92 -15.88
C PRO A 238 -15.83 30.42 -15.88
N ILE A 239 -14.82 29.61 -15.56
CA ILE A 239 -14.90 28.17 -15.32
C ILE A 239 -14.59 27.91 -13.84
N LEU A 240 -15.39 27.07 -13.17
CA LEU A 240 -15.13 26.63 -11.80
C LEU A 240 -14.56 25.21 -11.82
N ILE A 241 -13.41 25.01 -11.15
CA ILE A 241 -12.77 23.70 -11.04
C ILE A 241 -12.56 23.36 -9.56
N PHE A 242 -13.02 22.18 -9.17
CA PHE A 242 -12.79 21.58 -7.87
C PHE A 242 -11.59 20.64 -7.91
N ILE A 243 -10.68 20.79 -6.95
CA ILE A 243 -9.47 19.97 -6.83
C ILE A 243 -9.50 19.31 -5.45
N HIS A 244 -9.68 17.99 -5.43
CA HIS A 244 -9.74 17.20 -4.20
C HIS A 244 -8.37 17.05 -3.53
N GLY A 245 -8.36 16.48 -2.31
CA GLY A 245 -7.15 16.24 -1.52
C GLY A 245 -6.41 14.95 -1.89
N THR A 246 -5.38 14.63 -1.11
CA THR A 246 -4.55 13.43 -1.30
C THR A 246 -5.40 12.16 -1.17
N ALA A 247 -5.27 11.25 -2.13
CA ALA A 247 -5.97 9.96 -2.15
C ALA A 247 -7.50 10.08 -2.03
N SER A 248 -8.06 11.17 -2.55
CA SER A 248 -9.50 11.46 -2.54
C SER A 248 -10.04 11.55 -3.98
N SER A 249 -11.29 11.99 -4.11
CA SER A 249 -11.99 12.26 -5.37
C SER A 249 -12.87 13.49 -5.21
N THR A 250 -13.31 14.10 -6.32
CA THR A 250 -14.19 15.27 -6.28
C THR A 250 -15.46 14.98 -5.47
N ILE A 251 -16.10 13.84 -5.74
CA ILE A 251 -17.34 13.47 -5.06
C ILE A 251 -17.12 13.21 -3.56
N SER A 252 -16.02 12.55 -3.17
CA SER A 252 -15.76 12.32 -1.73
C SER A 252 -15.35 13.58 -0.98
N SER A 253 -14.70 14.54 -1.64
CA SER A 253 -14.30 15.81 -1.02
C SER A 253 -15.42 16.85 -0.97
N PHE A 254 -16.27 16.92 -1.98
CA PHE A 254 -17.19 18.04 -2.19
C PHE A 254 -18.65 17.62 -2.47
N GLY A 255 -18.93 16.32 -2.62
CA GLY A 255 -20.25 15.81 -3.00
C GLY A 255 -21.38 16.25 -2.06
N ASP A 256 -21.07 16.40 -0.78
CA ASP A 256 -22.05 16.81 0.23
C ASP A 256 -22.60 18.23 -0.01
N LEU A 257 -21.86 19.10 -0.73
CA LEU A 257 -22.34 20.44 -1.12
C LEU A 257 -23.61 20.36 -1.98
N GLN A 258 -23.83 19.27 -2.71
CA GLN A 258 -25.02 19.05 -3.54
C GLN A 258 -26.14 18.31 -2.79
N THR A 259 -26.07 18.21 -1.46
CA THR A 259 -27.01 17.44 -0.65
C THR A 259 -27.50 18.21 0.57
N GLY A 260 -28.69 17.85 1.07
CA GLY A 260 -29.23 18.38 2.33
C GLY A 260 -29.52 19.89 2.28
N ASP A 261 -29.32 20.56 3.41
CA ASP A 261 -29.59 22.00 3.59
C ASP A 261 -28.61 22.91 2.80
N ASP A 262 -27.55 22.33 2.20
CA ASP A 262 -26.51 23.04 1.45
C ASP A 262 -26.79 23.19 -0.05
N GLU A 263 -27.87 22.60 -0.57
CA GLU A 263 -28.21 22.69 -2.01
C GLU A 263 -28.40 24.15 -2.47
N GLY A 264 -28.95 25.01 -1.60
CA GLY A 264 -29.03 26.46 -1.87
C GLY A 264 -27.67 27.17 -1.89
N ASN A 265 -26.69 26.68 -1.14
CA ASN A 265 -25.33 27.20 -1.14
C ASN A 265 -24.59 26.78 -2.41
N TRP A 266 -24.80 25.54 -2.88
CA TRP A 266 -24.28 25.06 -4.15
C TRP A 266 -24.79 25.87 -5.33
N ASP A 267 -26.09 26.13 -5.39
CA ASP A 267 -26.68 26.95 -6.45
C ASP A 267 -26.10 28.38 -6.43
N ASN A 268 -25.95 28.97 -5.25
CA ASN A 268 -25.35 30.31 -5.13
C ASN A 268 -23.88 30.33 -5.57
N LEU A 269 -23.10 29.29 -5.21
CA LEU A 269 -21.70 29.15 -5.60
C LEU A 269 -21.54 28.99 -7.11
N THR A 270 -22.39 28.19 -7.73
CA THR A 270 -22.24 27.77 -9.13
C THR A 270 -22.96 28.65 -10.14
N ARG A 271 -23.96 29.45 -9.71
CA ARG A 271 -24.78 30.32 -10.58
C ARG A 271 -23.94 31.19 -11.53
N GLY A 272 -22.85 31.77 -11.03
CA GLY A 272 -21.97 32.65 -11.82
C GLY A 272 -21.19 31.93 -12.93
N PHE A 273 -21.13 30.61 -12.89
CA PHE A 273 -20.41 29.77 -13.84
C PHE A 273 -21.33 29.14 -14.89
N ALA A 274 -22.65 29.33 -14.78
CA ALA A 274 -23.66 28.89 -15.77
C ALA A 274 -23.46 27.42 -16.22
N GLY A 275 -23.21 26.52 -15.27
CA GLY A 275 -22.99 25.08 -15.54
C GLY A 275 -21.57 24.69 -15.95
N ARG A 276 -20.62 25.64 -16.07
CA ARG A 276 -19.19 25.38 -16.30
C ARG A 276 -18.47 25.02 -15.00
N VAL A 277 -18.93 23.94 -14.38
CA VAL A 277 -18.41 23.42 -13.11
C VAL A 277 -17.80 22.06 -13.37
N TYR A 278 -16.56 21.88 -12.93
CA TYR A 278 -15.77 20.69 -13.22
C TYR A 278 -15.09 20.15 -11.97
N GLY A 279 -14.99 18.82 -11.89
CA GLY A 279 -14.10 18.12 -10.97
C GLY A 279 -12.80 17.74 -11.68
N TYR A 280 -11.65 17.98 -11.04
CA TYR A 280 -10.37 17.51 -11.52
C TYR A 280 -9.92 16.28 -10.73
N GLU A 281 -10.04 15.11 -11.35
CA GLU A 281 -9.56 13.84 -10.79
C GLU A 281 -8.08 13.66 -11.13
N TYR A 282 -7.25 13.41 -10.12
CA TYR A 282 -5.79 13.26 -10.32
C TYR A 282 -5.16 12.14 -9.50
N ARG A 283 -4.00 11.68 -9.96
CA ARG A 283 -3.18 10.68 -9.27
C ARG A 283 -2.33 11.35 -8.19
N SER A 284 -2.50 10.95 -6.94
CA SER A 284 -1.85 11.56 -5.77
C SER A 284 -0.44 11.03 -5.53
N PHE A 285 -0.21 9.74 -5.78
CA PHE A 285 1.03 9.07 -5.41
C PHE A 285 1.96 8.78 -6.60
N SER A 286 1.39 8.55 -7.78
CA SER A 286 2.16 8.28 -9.00
C SER A 286 2.48 9.52 -9.83
N ARG A 287 1.98 10.69 -9.44
CA ARG A 287 2.29 11.99 -10.06
C ARG A 287 2.57 13.04 -8.99
N SER A 288 3.53 13.90 -9.26
CA SER A 288 3.83 15.05 -8.42
C SER A 288 2.77 16.15 -8.57
N PRO A 289 2.62 17.06 -7.59
CA PRO A 289 1.73 18.21 -7.69
C PRO A 289 1.97 19.05 -8.96
N LEU A 290 3.23 19.22 -9.36
CA LEU A 290 3.59 19.94 -10.58
C LEU A 290 3.11 19.23 -11.85
N GLU A 291 3.29 17.90 -11.93
CA GLU A 291 2.80 17.12 -13.07
C GLU A 291 1.28 17.15 -13.18
N ASN A 292 0.56 17.11 -12.05
CA ASN A 292 -0.90 17.24 -12.03
C ASN A 292 -1.35 18.65 -12.43
N ALA A 293 -0.72 19.69 -11.90
CA ALA A 293 -1.02 21.07 -12.30
C ALA A 293 -0.77 21.30 -13.81
N LEU A 294 0.32 20.74 -14.35
CA LEU A 294 0.60 20.81 -15.78
C LEU A 294 -0.41 20.01 -16.62
N ALA A 295 -0.86 18.85 -16.13
CA ALA A 295 -1.88 18.06 -16.80
C ALA A 295 -3.22 18.80 -16.85
N LEU A 296 -3.64 19.43 -15.74
CA LEU A 296 -4.82 20.30 -15.70
C LEU A 296 -4.68 21.49 -16.66
N ALA A 297 -3.53 22.17 -16.66
CA ALA A 297 -3.30 23.30 -17.57
C ALA A 297 -3.38 22.88 -19.05
N LYS A 298 -2.94 21.66 -19.39
CA LYS A 298 -3.00 21.10 -20.75
C LYS A 298 -4.39 20.61 -21.15
N SER A 299 -5.27 20.29 -20.21
CA SER A 299 -6.65 19.89 -20.50
C SER A 299 -7.59 21.09 -20.71
N LEU A 300 -7.08 22.32 -20.60
CA LEU A 300 -7.88 23.54 -20.70
C LEU A 300 -7.49 24.33 -21.96
N PRO A 301 -8.46 24.91 -22.69
CA PRO A 301 -8.18 25.79 -23.81
C PRO A 301 -7.35 27.00 -23.40
N LYS A 302 -6.50 27.48 -24.31
CA LYS A 302 -5.69 28.67 -24.08
C LYS A 302 -6.58 29.88 -23.84
N GLY A 303 -6.29 30.65 -22.79
CA GLY A 303 -7.06 31.83 -22.42
C GLY A 303 -8.24 31.56 -21.47
N SER A 304 -8.42 30.30 -21.04
CA SER A 304 -9.44 29.94 -20.04
C SER A 304 -9.30 30.77 -18.76
N ARG A 305 -10.42 31.34 -18.29
CA ARG A 305 -10.50 32.07 -17.03
C ARG A 305 -11.02 31.17 -15.93
N LEU A 306 -10.16 30.85 -14.97
CA LEU A 306 -10.43 29.82 -13.96
C LEU A 306 -10.73 30.43 -12.59
N SER A 307 -11.64 29.77 -11.86
CA SER A 307 -11.79 29.86 -10.41
C SER A 307 -11.57 28.47 -9.83
N LEU A 308 -10.75 28.35 -8.80
CA LEU A 308 -10.36 27.07 -8.22
C LEU A 308 -10.88 26.97 -6.79
N ILE A 309 -11.43 25.81 -6.45
CA ILE A 309 -11.74 25.43 -5.07
C ILE A 309 -10.94 24.17 -4.77
N THR A 310 -10.14 24.21 -3.70
CA THR A 310 -9.24 23.12 -3.35
C THR A 310 -9.45 22.70 -1.90
N HIS A 311 -9.35 21.40 -1.63
CA HIS A 311 -9.47 20.84 -0.28
C HIS A 311 -8.34 19.84 -0.05
N SER A 312 -7.80 19.76 1.17
CA SER A 312 -6.82 18.73 1.56
C SER A 312 -6.86 18.43 3.04
#